data_AF-A0A533UND8-F1
#
_entry.id   AF-A0A533UND8-F1
#
_cell.length_a   1.000
_cell.length_b   1.000
_cell.length_c   1.000
_cell.angle_alpha   90.00
_cell.angle_beta   90.00
_cell.angle_gamma   90.00
#
_symmetry.space_group_name_H-M   'P 1'
#
loop_
_entity.id
_entity.type
_entity.pdbx_description
1 polymer ?
#
loop_
_entity_poly.entity_id
_entity_poly.type
_entity_poly.pdbx_seq_one_letter_code
_entity_poly.pdbx_strand_id
1 'polypeptide(L)'
;MKYIYSVMFATMMILLTASTFSYSFSQTPDSNLASNIFNNKELVVPKNVKNFVILIPNEAHESPDLPKDQRLINQPYVPQNLVVHPSTKIVWFAGDVGHMRKVILEDENSNEIFNSILKFNSASKALPFNQSGKFTYFETKANKDDPNFVMKGSVTVTGPEPNSSIDISNNSLKSNFDTLSIIMIPTKDINKHAKILNDNSLNILDQYSFKDLRQTAGGGANQTLLVLGSNGPIDATISTLKKITSTLPYS
;
A
#
# COMPACT_ATOMS: atom_id res chain seq x y z
N MET A 1 29.79 64.01 35.07
CA MET A 1 29.85 62.62 34.57
C MET A 1 28.50 61.99 34.88
N LYS A 2 27.79 61.23 34.05
CA LYS A 2 27.92 60.78 32.67
C LYS A 2 26.57 60.04 32.41
N TYR A 3 25.93 60.34 31.28
CA TYR A 3 24.93 59.55 30.52
C TYR A 3 23.48 59.35 31.04
N ILE A 4 22.60 60.04 30.32
CA ILE A 4 21.24 59.68 29.91
C ILE A 4 21.20 58.27 29.32
N TYR A 5 20.20 57.45 29.64
CA TYR A 5 19.51 56.59 28.65
C TYR A 5 18.05 56.33 29.06
N SER A 6 17.16 56.91 28.24
CA SER A 6 15.77 56.50 28.06
C SER A 6 15.74 55.06 27.55
N VAL A 7 14.91 54.21 28.15
CA VAL A 7 14.57 52.90 27.57
C VAL A 7 13.05 52.82 27.48
N MET A 8 12.55 53.09 26.29
CA MET A 8 11.20 52.73 25.86
C MET A 8 11.06 51.21 25.97
N PHE A 9 10.12 50.73 26.78
CA PHE A 9 9.63 49.36 26.67
C PHE A 9 8.63 49.31 25.52
N ALA A 10 9.09 48.87 24.35
CA ALA A 10 8.22 48.49 23.24
C ALA A 10 7.55 47.15 23.58
N THR A 11 6.24 47.17 23.80
CA THR A 11 5.44 45.95 23.92
C THR A 11 5.34 45.27 22.57
N MET A 12 6.09 44.18 22.39
CA MET A 12 6.04 43.33 21.21
C MET A 12 4.77 42.47 21.26
N MET A 13 3.75 42.86 20.52
CA MET A 13 2.54 42.07 20.33
C MET A 13 2.83 40.99 19.29
N ILE A 14 3.14 39.77 19.75
CA ILE A 14 3.31 38.60 18.87
C ILE A 14 1.90 38.11 18.50
N LEU A 15 1.39 38.50 17.33
CA LEU A 15 0.29 37.81 16.67
C LEU A 15 0.83 36.48 16.11
N LEU A 16 0.74 35.41 16.90
CA LEU A 16 0.81 34.04 16.40
C LEU A 16 -0.48 33.76 15.63
N THR A 17 -0.45 34.01 14.33
CA THR A 17 -1.44 33.43 13.42
C THR A 17 -1.15 31.94 13.32
N ALA A 18 -1.79 31.16 14.21
CA ALA A 18 -1.93 29.73 13.99
C ALA A 18 -2.77 29.57 12.72
N SER A 19 -2.12 29.32 11.58
CA SER A 19 -2.79 28.83 10.38
C SER A 19 -3.33 27.44 10.70
N THR A 20 -4.55 27.39 11.23
CA THR A 20 -5.32 26.16 11.32
C THR A 20 -5.68 25.75 9.90
N PHE A 21 -4.78 25.03 9.24
CA PHE A 21 -5.11 24.25 8.06
C PHE A 21 -6.12 23.19 8.49
N SER A 22 -7.40 23.51 8.31
CA SER A 22 -8.48 22.57 8.46
C SER A 22 -8.48 21.69 7.22
N TYR A 23 -7.75 20.58 7.26
CA TYR A 23 -7.98 19.50 6.31
C TYR A 23 -9.41 19.00 6.57
N SER A 24 -10.32 19.34 5.66
CA SER A 24 -11.63 18.68 5.62
C SER A 24 -11.40 17.27 5.10
N PHE A 25 -11.21 16.34 6.04
CA PHE A 25 -11.25 14.91 5.78
C PHE A 25 -12.70 14.57 5.43
N SER A 26 -12.98 14.28 4.17
CA SER A 26 -14.27 13.69 3.82
C SER A 26 -14.24 12.22 4.24
N GLN A 27 -14.56 11.97 5.51
CA GLN A 27 -14.93 10.65 5.98
C GLN A 27 -16.20 10.26 5.22
N THR A 28 -16.09 9.36 4.25
CA THR A 28 -17.23 8.51 3.91
C THR A 28 -17.39 7.48 5.03
N PRO A 29 -18.63 7.16 5.43
CA PRO A 29 -18.92 6.46 6.68
C PRO A 29 -18.36 5.04 6.66
N ASP A 30 -17.64 4.64 7.71
CA ASP A 30 -17.19 3.26 7.97
C ASP A 30 -16.51 2.52 6.81
N SER A 31 -15.53 3.13 6.17
CA SER A 31 -14.55 2.36 5.41
C SER A 31 -13.64 1.62 6.41
N ASN A 32 -13.93 0.35 6.69
CA ASN A 32 -12.99 -0.57 7.35
C ASN A 32 -12.07 -1.25 6.32
N LEU A 33 -11.81 -0.62 5.17
CA LEU A 33 -11.13 -1.25 4.05
C LEU A 33 -9.67 -1.57 4.36
N ALA A 34 -8.91 -0.59 4.85
CA ALA A 34 -7.50 -0.74 5.19
C ALA A 34 -7.31 -1.72 6.35
N SER A 35 -8.18 -1.67 7.36
CA SER A 35 -8.16 -2.60 8.50
C SER A 35 -8.57 -4.02 8.07
N ASN A 36 -9.55 -4.17 7.20
CA ASN A 36 -9.94 -5.47 6.64
C ASN A 36 -8.83 -6.06 5.77
N ILE A 37 -8.14 -5.26 4.94
CA ILE A 37 -6.99 -5.72 4.17
C ILE A 37 -5.90 -6.24 5.10
N PHE A 38 -5.61 -5.51 6.17
CA PHE A 38 -4.59 -5.91 7.14
C PHE A 38 -4.97 -7.20 7.88
N ASN A 39 -6.21 -7.30 8.36
CA ASN A 39 -6.65 -8.42 9.19
C ASN A 39 -6.95 -9.69 8.37
N ASN A 40 -7.68 -9.54 7.26
CA ASN A 40 -8.13 -10.65 6.43
C ASN A 40 -7.09 -11.02 5.36
N LYS A 41 -6.11 -10.13 5.12
CA LYS A 41 -5.08 -10.27 4.08
C LYS A 41 -5.66 -10.37 2.67
N GLU A 42 -6.92 -9.99 2.51
CA GLU A 42 -7.70 -10.12 1.29
C GLU A 42 -8.35 -8.79 0.92
N LEU A 43 -8.51 -8.55 -0.39
CA LEU A 43 -9.29 -7.45 -0.92
C LEU A 43 -10.13 -7.92 -2.11
N VAL A 44 -11.43 -7.63 -2.07
CA VAL A 44 -12.31 -7.69 -3.24
C VAL A 44 -12.30 -6.32 -3.92
N VAL A 45 -11.81 -6.28 -5.15
CA VAL A 45 -11.68 -5.05 -5.93
C VAL A 45 -13.00 -4.70 -6.61
N PRO A 46 -13.48 -3.45 -6.49
CA PRO A 46 -14.61 -2.93 -7.26
C PRO A 46 -14.58 -3.25 -8.77
N LYS A 47 -15.73 -3.64 -9.34
CA LYS A 47 -15.90 -4.01 -10.76
C LYS A 47 -15.33 -3.02 -11.78
N ASN A 48 -15.32 -1.74 -11.46
CA ASN A 48 -14.91 -0.69 -12.39
C ASN A 48 -13.42 -0.32 -12.28
N VAL A 49 -12.67 -0.91 -11.34
CA VAL A 49 -11.23 -0.69 -11.21
C VAL A 49 -10.52 -1.45 -12.32
N LYS A 50 -9.69 -0.74 -13.08
CA LYS A 50 -8.96 -1.26 -14.22
C LYS A 50 -7.56 -1.72 -13.84
N ASN A 51 -6.97 -1.12 -12.81
CA ASN A 51 -5.62 -1.39 -12.37
C ASN A 51 -5.53 -1.55 -10.86
N PHE A 52 -4.73 -2.52 -10.40
CA PHE A 52 -4.39 -2.66 -8.99
C PHE A 52 -2.87 -2.80 -8.82
N VAL A 53 -2.30 -2.07 -7.86
CA VAL A 53 -0.88 -2.18 -7.47
C VAL A 53 -0.75 -2.87 -6.12
N ILE A 54 -0.24 -4.10 -6.13
CA ILE A 54 0.08 -4.90 -4.94
C ILE A 54 1.44 -4.46 -4.40
N LEU A 55 1.52 -4.21 -3.09
CA LEU A 55 2.77 -3.90 -2.41
C LEU A 55 3.48 -5.17 -1.95
N ILE A 56 4.79 -5.26 -2.18
CA ILE A 56 5.71 -6.14 -1.44
C ILE A 56 6.35 -5.28 -0.35
N PRO A 57 5.95 -5.42 0.94
CA PRO A 57 6.46 -4.59 2.01
C PRO A 57 7.92 -4.90 2.35
N ASN A 58 8.55 -3.96 3.05
CA ASN A 58 9.87 -4.16 3.65
C ASN A 58 9.87 -5.28 4.68
N GLU A 59 10.87 -6.14 4.67
CA GLU A 59 11.00 -7.32 5.55
C GLU A 59 9.79 -8.27 5.54
N ALA A 60 8.96 -8.24 4.50
CA ALA A 60 7.82 -9.14 4.37
C ALA A 60 8.25 -10.56 3.95
N HIS A 61 9.53 -10.73 3.64
CA HIS A 61 10.17 -12.01 3.35
C HIS A 61 10.66 -12.73 4.62
N GLU A 62 10.48 -12.14 5.78
CA GLU A 62 10.84 -12.75 7.05
C GLU A 62 9.80 -13.82 7.46
N SER A 63 10.27 -15.04 7.72
CA SER A 63 9.39 -16.19 7.98
C SER A 63 8.56 -15.96 9.25
N PRO A 64 7.27 -16.35 9.27
CA PRO A 64 6.46 -16.25 10.46
C PRO A 64 6.97 -17.03 11.67
N ASP A 65 7.78 -18.07 11.41
CA ASP A 65 8.40 -18.93 12.40
C ASP A 65 9.65 -18.29 13.04
N LEU A 66 10.19 -17.23 12.43
CA LEU A 66 11.27 -16.43 12.98
C LEU A 66 10.75 -15.35 13.96
N PRO A 67 11.62 -14.81 14.83
CA PRO A 67 11.26 -13.76 15.77
C PRO A 67 10.51 -12.58 15.12
N LYS A 68 9.50 -12.06 15.83
CA LYS A 68 8.64 -10.97 15.31
C LYS A 68 9.42 -9.68 15.08
N ASP A 69 10.49 -9.46 15.84
CA ASP A 69 11.38 -8.29 15.77
C ASP A 69 12.16 -8.18 14.44
N GLN A 70 12.08 -9.20 13.58
CA GLN A 70 12.63 -9.17 12.23
C GLN A 70 11.58 -8.74 11.17
N ARG A 71 10.28 -8.86 11.46
CA ARG A 71 9.19 -8.66 10.49
C ARG A 71 8.56 -7.28 10.57
N LEU A 72 8.33 -6.58 9.45
CA LEU A 72 7.50 -5.37 9.46
C LEU A 72 6.01 -5.69 9.67
N ILE A 73 5.52 -6.68 8.90
CA ILE A 73 4.12 -7.10 8.84
C ILE A 73 4.08 -8.62 8.60
N ASN A 74 3.07 -9.30 9.15
CA ASN A 74 2.87 -10.73 8.95
C ASN A 74 2.10 -11.02 7.65
N GLN A 75 2.55 -10.44 6.53
CA GLN A 75 1.87 -10.50 5.25
C GLN A 75 2.86 -10.21 4.09
N PRO A 76 3.28 -11.23 3.30
CA PRO A 76 4.35 -11.09 2.31
C PRO A 76 4.00 -10.16 1.13
N TYR A 77 2.71 -9.97 0.88
CA TYR A 77 2.16 -9.09 -0.15
C TYR A 77 0.93 -8.38 0.41
N VAL A 78 0.69 -7.12 0.04
CA VAL A 78 -0.44 -6.35 0.56
C VAL A 78 -1.31 -5.83 -0.60
N PRO A 79 -2.56 -6.33 -0.75
CA PRO A 79 -3.13 -7.47 -0.02
C PRO A 79 -2.42 -8.79 -0.42
N GLN A 80 -2.59 -9.83 0.40
CA GLN A 80 -1.99 -11.14 0.10
C GLN A 80 -2.84 -11.93 -0.88
N ASN A 81 -4.16 -11.76 -0.80
CA ASN A 81 -5.13 -12.32 -1.72
C ASN A 81 -5.94 -11.19 -2.33
N LEU A 82 -6.15 -11.25 -3.64
CA LEU A 82 -6.89 -10.24 -4.38
C LEU A 82 -8.00 -10.93 -5.15
N VAL A 83 -9.24 -10.43 -5.04
CA VAL A 83 -10.36 -10.85 -5.89
C VAL A 83 -10.65 -9.72 -6.86
N VAL A 84 -10.62 -10.01 -8.16
CA VAL A 84 -10.75 -9.02 -9.23
C VAL A 84 -11.73 -9.47 -10.30
N HIS A 85 -12.07 -8.53 -11.18
CA HIS A 85 -12.89 -8.80 -12.35
C HIS A 85 -12.02 -8.94 -13.61
N PRO A 86 -12.55 -9.58 -14.68
CA PRO A 86 -11.82 -9.75 -15.92
C PRO A 86 -11.32 -8.40 -16.47
N SER A 87 -10.19 -8.44 -17.17
CA SER A 87 -9.46 -7.29 -17.71
C SER A 87 -8.82 -6.35 -16.68
N THR A 88 -8.88 -6.66 -15.38
CA THR A 88 -8.08 -5.95 -14.37
C THR A 88 -6.59 -6.21 -14.61
N LYS A 89 -5.79 -5.15 -14.61
CA LYS A 89 -4.33 -5.22 -14.71
C LYS A 89 -3.70 -5.17 -13.33
N ILE A 90 -2.79 -6.09 -13.05
CA ILE A 90 -2.07 -6.16 -11.77
C ILE A 90 -0.61 -5.78 -11.95
N VAL A 91 -0.09 -5.00 -11.01
CA VAL A 91 1.33 -4.68 -10.88
C VAL A 91 1.79 -5.04 -9.47
N TRP A 92 2.95 -5.66 -9.36
CA TRP A 92 3.65 -5.84 -8.08
C TRP A 92 4.69 -4.73 -7.92
N PHE A 93 4.66 -4.04 -6.79
CA PHE A 93 5.57 -2.95 -6.47
C PHE A 93 6.43 -3.31 -5.26
N ALA A 94 7.75 -3.26 -5.41
CA ALA A 94 8.70 -3.67 -4.39
C ALA A 94 9.10 -2.51 -3.48
N GLY A 95 8.54 -2.50 -2.27
CA GLY A 95 8.94 -1.63 -1.16
C GLY A 95 9.99 -2.26 -0.25
N ASP A 96 10.52 -3.44 -0.60
CA ASP A 96 11.51 -4.18 0.19
C ASP A 96 12.93 -3.68 -0.07
N VAL A 97 13.51 -3.02 0.93
CA VAL A 97 14.81 -2.33 0.83
C VAL A 97 15.93 -3.34 0.99
N GLY A 98 17.02 -3.15 0.24
CA GLY A 98 18.20 -4.01 0.31
C GLY A 98 18.01 -5.39 -0.35
N HIS A 99 16.80 -5.69 -0.80
CA HIS A 99 16.45 -7.00 -1.32
C HIS A 99 15.93 -6.93 -2.76
N MET A 100 16.31 -7.94 -3.55
CA MET A 100 15.63 -8.24 -4.81
C MET A 100 14.54 -9.26 -4.52
N ARG A 101 13.38 -9.04 -5.13
CA ARG A 101 12.22 -9.92 -5.00
C ARG A 101 11.90 -10.57 -6.33
N LYS A 102 11.32 -11.77 -6.27
CA LYS A 102 10.87 -12.50 -7.45
C LYS A 102 9.38 -12.76 -7.31
N VAL A 103 8.64 -12.52 -8.39
CA VAL A 103 7.22 -12.87 -8.48
C VAL A 103 7.09 -13.89 -9.60
N ILE A 104 6.82 -15.14 -9.22
CA ILE A 104 6.39 -16.20 -10.14
C ILE A 104 4.88 -16.32 -9.99
N LEU A 105 4.13 -16.34 -11.08
CA LEU A 105 2.69 -16.54 -11.09
C LEU A 105 2.36 -17.80 -11.87
N GLU A 106 1.56 -18.67 -11.25
CA GLU A 106 1.04 -19.89 -11.84
C GLU A 106 -0.47 -19.83 -11.98
N ASP A 107 -0.98 -20.49 -13.02
CA ASP A 107 -2.41 -20.82 -13.15
C ASP A 107 -2.80 -22.04 -12.28
N GLU A 108 -4.07 -22.46 -12.36
CA GLU A 108 -4.56 -23.62 -11.59
C GLU A 108 -3.92 -24.95 -12.01
N ASN A 109 -3.29 -25.01 -13.18
CA ASN A 109 -2.60 -26.19 -13.71
C ASN A 109 -1.10 -26.16 -13.41
N SER A 110 -0.63 -25.24 -12.55
CA SER A 110 0.78 -25.02 -12.24
C SER A 110 1.63 -24.61 -13.45
N ASN A 111 1.03 -23.99 -14.47
CA ASN A 111 1.81 -23.39 -15.56
C ASN A 111 2.28 -22.00 -15.13
N GLU A 112 3.59 -21.74 -15.22
CA GLU A 112 4.14 -20.39 -15.05
C GLU A 112 3.65 -19.48 -16.19
N ILE A 113 2.86 -18.47 -15.86
CA ILE A 113 2.30 -17.50 -16.81
C ILE A 113 2.91 -16.11 -16.67
N PHE A 114 3.64 -15.86 -15.58
CA PHE A 114 4.35 -14.60 -15.37
C PHE A 114 5.53 -14.78 -14.42
N ASN A 115 6.62 -14.08 -14.71
CA ASN A 115 7.85 -14.12 -13.93
C ASN A 115 8.56 -12.77 -14.00
N SER A 116 8.88 -12.19 -12.84
CA SER A 116 9.55 -10.90 -12.75
C SER A 116 10.48 -10.83 -11.57
N ILE A 117 11.64 -10.21 -11.78
CA ILE A 117 12.58 -9.82 -10.73
C ILE A 117 12.45 -8.33 -10.49
N LEU A 118 12.23 -7.94 -9.24
CA LEU A 118 12.00 -6.58 -8.80
C LEU A 118 13.12 -6.17 -7.85
N LYS A 119 13.77 -5.06 -8.15
CA LYS A 119 14.67 -4.38 -7.20
C LYS A 119 13.85 -3.53 -6.25
N PHE A 120 14.43 -3.13 -5.11
CA PHE A 120 13.86 -2.06 -4.31
C PHE A 120 13.41 -0.88 -5.18
N ASN A 121 12.24 -0.35 -4.88
CA ASN A 121 11.65 0.81 -5.52
C ASN A 121 11.34 0.62 -7.02
N SER A 122 11.03 -0.61 -7.43
CA SER A 122 10.65 -0.96 -8.79
C SER A 122 9.27 -1.61 -8.85
N ALA A 123 8.69 -1.63 -10.04
CA ALA A 123 7.38 -2.20 -10.31
C ALA A 123 7.50 -3.21 -11.44
N SER A 124 6.68 -4.24 -11.40
CA SER A 124 6.55 -5.20 -12.48
C SER A 124 5.89 -4.57 -13.71
N LYS A 125 5.92 -5.28 -14.85
CA LYS A 125 5.00 -4.97 -15.94
C LYS A 125 3.56 -5.21 -15.48
N ALA A 126 2.62 -4.42 -16.00
CA ALA A 126 1.20 -4.62 -15.78
C ALA A 126 0.74 -5.90 -16.49
N LEU A 127 0.18 -6.85 -15.74
CA LEU A 127 -0.32 -8.12 -16.24
C LEU A 127 -1.85 -8.09 -16.32
N PRO A 128 -2.47 -8.20 -17.51
CA PRO A 128 -3.93 -8.29 -17.62
C PRO A 128 -4.45 -9.70 -17.29
N PHE A 129 -5.49 -9.77 -16.47
CA PHE A 129 -6.17 -11.02 -16.14
C PHE A 129 -7.48 -11.14 -16.92
N ASN A 130 -7.47 -11.89 -18.02
CA ASN A 130 -8.62 -11.96 -18.95
C ASN A 130 -9.52 -13.18 -18.75
N GLN A 131 -9.02 -14.21 -18.06
CA GLN A 131 -9.76 -15.46 -17.81
C GLN A 131 -10.12 -15.55 -16.33
N SER A 132 -11.32 -16.03 -16.06
CA SER A 132 -11.73 -16.39 -14.71
C SER A 132 -10.92 -17.56 -14.17
N GLY A 133 -10.68 -17.59 -12.87
CA GLY A 133 -9.91 -18.64 -12.22
C GLY A 133 -9.03 -18.09 -11.12
N LYS A 134 -8.34 -18.99 -10.42
CA LYS A 134 -7.41 -18.65 -9.37
C LYS A 134 -5.97 -18.77 -9.85
N PHE A 135 -5.21 -17.71 -9.63
CA PHE A 135 -3.80 -17.64 -9.95
C PHE A 135 -3.01 -17.50 -8.65
N THR A 136 -1.93 -18.23 -8.52
CA THR A 136 -1.09 -18.22 -7.33
C THR A 136 0.23 -17.55 -7.66
N TYR A 137 0.62 -16.54 -6.89
CA TYR A 137 1.96 -15.96 -7.01
C TYR A 137 2.81 -16.24 -5.79
N PHE A 138 4.11 -16.45 -6.02
CA PHE A 138 5.03 -16.80 -4.96
C PHE A 138 6.50 -16.49 -5.23
N GLU A 139 7.28 -16.53 -4.16
CA GLU A 139 8.74 -16.55 -4.13
C GLU A 139 9.22 -17.67 -3.21
N THR A 140 10.01 -18.60 -3.73
CA THR A 140 10.70 -19.62 -2.91
C THR A 140 12.07 -19.12 -2.50
N LYS A 141 12.60 -19.64 -1.37
CA LYS A 141 13.90 -19.23 -0.81
C LYS A 141 13.99 -17.71 -0.59
N ALA A 142 12.86 -17.09 -0.24
CA ALA A 142 12.76 -15.65 -0.01
C ALA A 142 13.53 -15.22 1.25
N ASN A 143 13.73 -16.18 2.16
CA ASN A 143 14.46 -16.04 3.41
C ASN A 143 15.67 -16.99 3.43
N LYS A 144 16.83 -16.48 3.84
CA LYS A 144 18.06 -17.26 3.95
C LYS A 144 18.12 -18.12 5.23
N ASP A 145 17.48 -17.66 6.30
CA ASP A 145 17.47 -18.26 7.63
C ASP A 145 16.33 -19.29 7.76
N ASP A 146 15.30 -19.18 6.91
CA ASP A 146 14.28 -20.22 6.66
C ASP A 146 14.10 -20.49 5.15
N PRO A 147 14.92 -21.37 4.55
CA PRO A 147 14.85 -21.67 3.12
C PRO A 147 13.53 -22.31 2.66
N ASN A 148 12.74 -22.86 3.58
CA ASN A 148 11.45 -23.48 3.30
C ASN A 148 10.31 -22.45 3.28
N PHE A 149 10.55 -21.24 3.79
CA PHE A 149 9.57 -20.17 3.73
C PHE A 149 9.30 -19.77 2.28
N VAL A 150 8.01 -19.73 1.95
CA VAL A 150 7.51 -19.30 0.65
C VAL A 150 6.64 -18.07 0.86
N MET A 151 7.05 -16.94 0.29
CA MET A 151 6.15 -15.80 0.17
C MET A 151 5.07 -16.19 -0.83
N LYS A 152 3.80 -16.22 -0.41
CA LYS A 152 2.70 -16.70 -1.26
C LYS A 152 1.49 -15.80 -1.18
N GLY A 153 0.87 -15.54 -2.33
CA GLY A 153 -0.41 -14.86 -2.44
C GLY A 153 -1.23 -15.37 -3.63
N SER A 154 -2.40 -14.76 -3.87
CA SER A 154 -3.27 -15.19 -4.97
C SER A 154 -4.06 -14.04 -5.61
N VAL A 155 -4.38 -14.20 -6.89
CA VAL A 155 -5.38 -13.39 -7.60
C VAL A 155 -6.51 -14.32 -8.03
N THR A 156 -7.73 -14.06 -7.58
CA THR A 156 -8.93 -14.77 -8.02
C THR A 156 -9.70 -13.85 -8.96
N VAL A 157 -9.90 -14.29 -10.21
CA VAL A 157 -10.67 -13.54 -11.21
C VAL A 157 -12.07 -14.13 -11.25
N THR A 158 -13.06 -13.37 -10.77
CA THR A 158 -14.47 -13.79 -10.82
C THR A 158 -14.94 -13.78 -12.27
N GLY A 159 -15.57 -14.85 -12.75
CA GLY A 159 -16.12 -14.91 -14.10
C GLY A 159 -17.31 -13.97 -14.32
N PRO A 160 -17.73 -13.75 -15.58
CA PRO A 160 -19.03 -13.15 -15.84
C PRO A 160 -20.12 -14.08 -15.27
N GLU A 161 -20.92 -13.58 -14.34
CA GLU A 161 -22.07 -14.29 -13.76
C GLU A 161 -22.96 -14.89 -14.87
N PRO A 162 -23.09 -16.22 -14.99
CA PRO A 162 -24.10 -16.81 -15.84
C PRO A 162 -25.43 -16.85 -15.08
N ASN A 163 -26.30 -15.86 -15.29
CA ASN A 163 -27.72 -15.87 -14.89
C ASN A 163 -28.05 -16.56 -13.55
N SER A 164 -27.35 -16.22 -12.46
CA SER A 164 -27.71 -16.69 -11.12
C SER A 164 -28.47 -15.58 -10.37
N SER A 165 -29.76 -15.78 -10.17
CA SER A 165 -30.63 -14.94 -9.36
C SER A 165 -30.38 -15.16 -7.87
N ILE A 166 -29.14 -14.97 -7.44
CA ILE A 166 -28.77 -14.75 -6.05
C ILE A 166 -28.13 -13.37 -6.02
N ASP A 167 -28.98 -12.37 -5.80
CA ASP A 167 -28.58 -11.02 -5.42
C ASP A 167 -27.94 -11.13 -4.02
N ILE A 168 -26.66 -11.50 -3.97
CA ILE A 168 -25.83 -11.28 -2.78
C ILE A 168 -25.70 -9.77 -2.68
N SER A 169 -26.71 -9.13 -2.08
CA SER A 169 -26.75 -7.73 -1.67
C SER A 169 -25.74 -6.88 -2.44
N ASN A 170 -26.05 -6.54 -3.69
CA ASN A 170 -25.25 -5.66 -4.53
C ASN A 170 -25.22 -4.24 -3.93
N ASN A 171 -24.50 -4.08 -2.82
CA ASN A 171 -23.73 -2.87 -2.62
C ASN A 171 -22.56 -3.00 -3.58
N SER A 172 -22.85 -2.81 -4.88
CA SER A 172 -21.84 -2.65 -5.92
C SER A 172 -21.01 -1.45 -5.47
N LEU A 173 -19.96 -1.71 -4.69
CA LEU A 173 -18.93 -0.75 -4.35
C LEU A 173 -18.34 -0.32 -5.69
N LYS A 174 -18.89 0.74 -6.28
CA LYS A 174 -18.30 1.41 -7.42
C LYS A 174 -17.22 2.28 -6.83
N SER A 175 -15.98 1.97 -7.17
CA SER A 175 -14.89 2.91 -6.91
C SER A 175 -15.10 4.12 -7.82
N ASN A 176 -14.81 5.32 -7.36
CA ASN A 176 -14.70 6.47 -8.27
C ASN A 176 -13.31 6.53 -8.96
N PHE A 177 -12.53 5.46 -8.85
CA PHE A 177 -11.14 5.37 -9.28
C PHE A 177 -10.89 4.21 -10.23
N ASP A 178 -10.21 4.49 -11.33
CA ASP A 178 -9.72 3.50 -12.30
C ASP A 178 -8.56 2.67 -11.77
N THR A 179 -7.74 3.23 -10.88
CA THR A 179 -6.58 2.56 -10.29
C THR A 179 -6.66 2.59 -8.77
N LEU A 180 -6.46 1.42 -8.16
CA LEU A 180 -6.23 1.30 -6.72
C LEU A 180 -4.79 0.87 -6.44
N SER A 181 -4.23 1.35 -5.34
CA SER A 181 -2.89 0.94 -4.90
C SER A 181 -2.79 0.94 -3.39
N ILE A 182 -1.77 0.24 -2.88
CA ILE A 182 -1.45 0.21 -1.46
C ILE A 182 -0.03 0.69 -1.25
N ILE A 183 0.17 1.47 -0.19
CA ILE A 183 1.50 1.78 0.33
C ILE A 183 1.49 1.69 1.86
N MET A 184 2.66 1.40 2.43
CA MET A 184 2.89 1.43 3.87
C MET A 184 3.95 2.48 4.17
N ILE A 185 3.69 3.32 5.17
CA ILE A 185 4.56 4.42 5.58
C ILE A 185 4.64 4.50 7.12
N PRO A 186 5.71 5.06 7.69
CA PRO A 186 5.74 5.36 9.12
C PRO A 186 4.58 6.29 9.51
N THR A 187 3.85 5.96 10.58
CA THR A 187 2.68 6.75 10.99
C THR A 187 3.04 8.21 11.28
N LYS A 188 4.25 8.46 11.81
CA LYS A 188 4.77 9.81 12.08
C LYS A 188 4.91 10.69 10.83
N ASP A 189 5.08 10.08 9.65
CA ASP A 189 5.36 10.77 8.39
C ASP A 189 4.12 10.93 7.50
N ILE A 190 2.93 10.55 7.99
CA ILE A 190 1.68 10.57 7.21
C ILE A 190 1.40 11.94 6.59
N ASN A 191 1.57 13.03 7.34
CA ASN A 191 1.31 14.39 6.84
C ASN A 191 2.25 14.78 5.71
N LYS A 192 3.53 14.39 5.81
CA LYS A 192 4.54 14.62 4.76
C LYS A 192 4.14 13.90 3.47
N HIS A 193 3.71 12.65 3.57
CA HIS A 193 3.36 11.84 2.41
C HIS A 193 1.99 12.15 1.83
N ALA A 194 1.01 12.53 2.66
CA ALA A 194 -0.31 12.98 2.22
C ALA A 194 -0.23 14.18 1.26
N LYS A 195 0.70 15.11 1.51
CA LYS A 195 0.97 16.23 0.59
C LYS A 195 1.45 15.73 -0.78
N ILE A 196 2.42 14.80 -0.80
CA ILE A 196 2.93 14.22 -2.06
C ILE A 196 1.81 13.51 -2.81
N LEU A 197 0.98 12.73 -2.13
CA LEU A 197 -0.16 12.03 -2.73
C LEU A 197 -1.15 13.02 -3.38
N ASN A 198 -1.55 14.06 -2.65
CA ASN A 198 -2.46 15.08 -3.15
C ASN A 198 -1.88 15.84 -4.35
N ASP A 199 -0.62 16.27 -4.28
CA ASP A 199 0.08 16.97 -5.37
C ASP A 199 0.20 16.11 -6.64
N ASN A 200 0.00 14.79 -6.54
CA ASN A 200 0.06 13.84 -7.65
C ASN A 200 -1.29 13.14 -7.95
N SER A 201 -2.41 13.70 -7.46
CA SER A 201 -3.77 13.19 -7.71
C SER A 201 -4.02 11.74 -7.24
N LEU A 202 -3.34 11.30 -6.18
CA LEU A 202 -3.63 10.05 -5.47
C LEU A 202 -4.42 10.38 -4.21
N ASN A 203 -5.63 9.84 -4.12
CA ASN A 203 -6.54 10.06 -2.99
C ASN A 203 -6.34 8.98 -1.95
N ILE A 204 -6.22 9.35 -0.68
CA ILE A 204 -6.28 8.38 0.42
C ILE A 204 -7.76 8.01 0.60
N LEU A 205 -8.08 6.76 0.29
CA LEU A 205 -9.44 6.21 0.43
C LEU A 205 -9.68 5.73 1.85
N ASP A 206 -8.66 5.10 2.43
CA ASP A 206 -8.69 4.60 3.79
C ASP A 206 -7.29 4.41 4.34
N GLN A 207 -7.18 4.33 5.67
CA GLN A 207 -5.92 4.14 6.38
C GLN A 207 -6.09 3.27 7.62
N TYR A 208 -5.07 2.45 7.90
CA TYR A 208 -5.02 1.66 9.12
C TYR A 208 -3.62 1.68 9.73
N SER A 209 -3.52 2.18 10.96
CA SER A 209 -2.26 2.20 11.71
C SER A 209 -2.12 0.97 12.57
N PHE A 210 -0.92 0.38 12.57
CA PHE A 210 -0.60 -0.83 13.32
C PHE A 210 0.84 -0.76 13.85
N LYS A 211 1.13 -1.57 14.88
CA LYS A 211 2.47 -1.65 15.46
C LYS A 211 3.40 -2.43 14.52
N ASP A 212 4.55 -1.85 14.18
CA ASP A 212 5.62 -2.54 13.44
C ASP A 212 6.07 -3.77 14.26
N LEU A 213 6.06 -4.97 13.67
CA LEU A 213 6.44 -6.17 14.43
C LEU A 213 7.93 -6.16 14.79
N ARG A 214 8.78 -5.41 14.05
CA ARG A 214 10.20 -5.22 14.34
C ARG A 214 10.43 -4.55 15.68
N GLN A 215 9.51 -3.68 16.07
CA GLN A 215 9.64 -2.79 17.23
C GLN A 215 10.92 -1.94 17.23
N THR A 216 11.56 -1.74 16.06
CA THR A 216 12.82 -0.99 15.95
C THR A 216 12.57 0.51 15.83
N ALA A 217 13.44 1.31 16.47
CA ALA A 217 13.37 2.76 16.48
C ALA A 217 13.53 3.41 15.08
N GLY A 218 14.10 2.68 14.11
CA GLY A 218 14.38 3.18 12.76
C GLY A 218 13.14 3.34 11.86
N GLY A 219 12.22 2.37 11.87
CA GLY A 219 11.01 2.40 11.04
C GLY A 219 9.89 3.29 11.57
N GLY A 220 9.96 3.66 12.85
CA GLY A 220 8.82 4.15 13.63
C GLY A 220 8.07 2.97 14.27
N ALA A 221 7.73 3.09 15.55
CA ALA A 221 7.03 2.03 16.29
C ALA A 221 5.70 1.62 15.66
N ASN A 222 5.10 2.53 14.88
CA ASN A 222 3.85 2.33 14.17
C ASN A 222 4.02 2.63 12.68
N GLN A 223 3.40 1.80 11.87
CA GLN A 223 3.23 1.99 10.44
C GLN A 223 1.76 2.27 10.13
N THR A 224 1.50 2.93 9.02
CA THR A 224 0.16 3.13 8.48
C THR A 224 0.08 2.53 7.08
N LEU A 225 -0.85 1.61 6.89
CA LEU A 225 -1.28 1.11 5.59
C LEU A 225 -2.25 2.14 5.00
N LEU A 226 -1.97 2.61 3.79
CA LEU A 226 -2.85 3.51 3.04
C LEU A 226 -3.41 2.77 1.83
N VAL A 227 -4.73 2.85 1.66
CA VAL A 227 -5.41 2.45 0.43
C VAL A 227 -5.61 3.71 -0.40
N LEU A 228 -5.13 3.69 -1.64
CA LEU A 228 -5.07 4.84 -2.51
C LEU A 228 -5.92 4.63 -3.77
N GLY A 229 -6.50 5.71 -4.28
CA GLY A 229 -7.27 5.73 -5.52
C GLY A 229 -6.84 6.84 -6.46
N SER A 230 -6.74 6.53 -7.76
CA SER A 230 -6.43 7.52 -8.81
C SER A 230 -7.19 7.22 -10.12
N ASN A 231 -7.43 8.28 -10.90
CA ASN A 231 -7.98 8.20 -12.26
C ASN A 231 -6.93 8.46 -13.35
N GLY A 232 -5.67 8.68 -12.95
CA GLY A 232 -4.56 8.88 -13.86
C GLY A 232 -4.02 7.56 -14.42
N PRO A 233 -3.06 7.63 -15.36
CA PRO A 233 -2.33 6.46 -15.84
C PRO A 233 -1.65 5.71 -14.68
N ILE A 234 -1.59 4.37 -14.78
CA ILE A 234 -0.95 3.53 -13.76
C ILE A 234 0.52 3.92 -13.51
N ASP A 235 1.24 4.37 -14.55
CA ASP A 235 2.63 4.81 -14.44
C ASP A 235 2.78 6.05 -13.55
N ALA A 236 1.79 6.96 -13.54
CA ALA A 236 1.79 8.11 -12.64
C ALA A 236 1.59 7.68 -11.17
N THR A 237 0.74 6.67 -10.94
CA THR A 237 0.57 6.04 -9.63
C THR A 237 1.89 5.43 -9.18
N ILE A 238 2.51 4.58 -10.01
CA ILE A 238 3.80 3.94 -9.71
C ILE A 238 4.90 4.98 -9.46
N SER A 239 4.98 6.04 -10.26
CA SER A 239 5.95 7.13 -10.08
C SER A 239 5.80 7.82 -8.73
N THR A 240 4.56 8.06 -8.31
CA THR A 240 4.25 8.65 -6.99
C THR A 240 4.64 7.71 -5.85
N LEU A 241 4.31 6.41 -5.97
CA LEU A 241 4.75 5.41 -4.99
C LEU A 241 6.27 5.40 -4.88
N LYS A 242 6.99 5.44 -6.01
CA LYS A 242 8.45 5.47 -6.05
C LYS A 242 9.07 6.66 -5.34
N LYS A 243 8.43 7.83 -5.47
CA LYS A 243 8.85 9.07 -4.80
C LYS A 243 8.65 9.00 -3.29
N ILE A 244 7.60 8.33 -2.82
CA ILE A 244 7.35 8.15 -1.40
C ILE A 244 8.33 7.14 -0.82
N THR A 245 8.44 5.95 -1.42
CA THR A 245 9.30 4.85 -0.95
C THR A 245 10.77 5.23 -0.87
N SER A 246 11.28 6.10 -1.76
CA SER A 246 12.67 6.59 -1.70
C SER A 246 12.97 7.53 -0.52
N THR A 247 11.96 7.88 0.28
CA THR A 247 12.09 8.82 1.40
C THR A 247 11.70 8.20 2.74
N LEU A 248 11.48 6.88 2.75
CA LEU A 248 11.12 6.14 3.96
C LEU A 248 12.38 5.92 4.79
N PRO A 249 12.27 5.85 6.12
CA PRO A 249 13.45 5.81 6.99
C PRO A 249 14.23 4.49 6.89
N TYR A 250 13.67 3.50 6.20
CA TYR A 250 14.29 2.22 5.92
C TYR A 250 14.84 2.11 4.49
N SER A 251 14.65 3.13 3.63
CA SER A 251 15.17 3.17 2.25
C SER A 251 16.58 3.72 2.11
#